data_AF-A0A497I3H6-F1
#
_entry.id   AF-A0A497I3H6-F1
#
_cell.length_a   1.000
_cell.length_b   1.000
_cell.length_c   1.000
_cell.angle_alpha   90.00
_cell.angle_beta   90.00
_cell.angle_gamma   90.00
#
_symmetry.space_group_name_H-M   'P 1'
#
loop_
_entity.id
_entity.type
_entity.pdbx_description
1 polymer ?
#
loop_
_entity_poly.entity_id
_entity_poly.type
_entity_poly.pdbx_seq_one_letter_code
_entity_poly.pdbx_strand_id
1 'polypeptide(L)'
;GKRTLKASIKIAIDMVEEGLITEREAIERVDMSKLTQVFKSRIDPHAGIKPIARGLNASPGIATGKVVFTVRDAEAYSRKGEPVILVRPETKPEDVRGIAASVGILTTKGGMTSHAAVVARGLGKPAVVGAKDVKIDLDNELFKVNNLVVRKFAVITIDGSTGNIYLGKVPTIKPEIPPEIRKLLKWAEKYGKHVPSELKNLI
;
A
#
# COMPACT_ATOMS: atom_id res chain seq x y z
N GLY A 1 -4.85 18.24 -20.89
CA GLY A 1 -5.59 17.00 -20.59
C GLY A 1 -4.92 16.24 -19.47
N LYS A 2 -5.67 15.66 -18.53
CA LYS A 2 -5.15 14.86 -17.40
C LYS A 2 -4.47 13.58 -17.94
N ARG A 3 -3.18 13.64 -18.25
CA ARG A 3 -2.36 12.50 -18.72
C ARG A 3 -1.93 11.65 -17.52
N THR A 4 -1.79 10.34 -17.72
CA THR A 4 -1.20 9.46 -16.70
C THR A 4 0.30 9.75 -16.57
N LEU A 5 0.89 9.51 -15.38
CA LEU A 5 2.31 9.79 -15.16
C LEU A 5 3.22 9.04 -16.14
N LYS A 6 2.90 7.78 -16.45
CA LYS A 6 3.61 6.99 -17.47
C LYS A 6 3.59 7.66 -18.85
N ALA A 7 2.44 8.19 -19.29
CA ALA A 7 2.33 8.87 -20.56
C ALA A 7 3.11 10.20 -20.58
N SER A 8 3.07 10.96 -19.48
CA SER A 8 3.85 12.21 -19.37
C SER A 8 5.36 11.97 -19.44
N ILE A 9 5.86 10.90 -18.82
CA ILE A 9 7.28 10.53 -18.86
C ILE A 9 7.70 10.13 -20.28
N LYS A 10 6.90 9.28 -20.92
CA LYS A 10 7.18 8.83 -22.29
C LYS A 10 7.31 10.03 -23.23
N ILE A 11 6.33 10.94 -23.21
CA ILE A 11 6.35 12.16 -24.02
C ILE A 11 7.58 13.01 -23.73
N ALA A 12 7.94 13.22 -22.45
CA ALA A 12 9.10 14.03 -22.12
C ALA A 12 10.41 13.43 -22.66
N ILE A 13 10.51 12.10 -22.73
CA ILE A 13 11.66 11.41 -23.30
C ILE A 13 11.67 11.49 -24.82
N ASP A 14 10.52 11.23 -25.44
CA ASP A 14 10.36 11.33 -26.90
C ASP A 14 10.75 12.76 -27.37
N MET A 15 10.32 13.80 -26.65
CA MET A 15 10.70 15.19 -26.95
C MET A 15 12.20 15.48 -26.82
N VAL A 16 12.93 14.78 -25.93
CA VAL A 16 14.40 14.90 -25.85
C VAL A 16 15.04 14.20 -27.03
N GLU A 17 14.55 13.01 -27.39
CA GLU A 17 15.06 12.22 -28.51
C GLU A 17 14.83 12.92 -29.86
N GLU A 18 13.72 13.65 -29.99
CA GLU A 18 13.41 14.52 -31.13
C GLU A 18 14.17 15.86 -31.09
N GLY A 19 14.96 16.13 -30.04
CA GLY A 19 15.71 17.38 -29.89
C GLY A 19 14.84 18.62 -29.61
N LEU A 20 13.56 18.43 -29.26
CA LEU A 20 12.63 19.52 -28.95
C LEU A 20 12.88 20.15 -27.57
N ILE A 21 13.45 19.38 -26.65
CA ILE A 21 13.86 19.83 -25.32
C ILE A 21 15.14 19.17 -24.83
N THR A 22 15.75 19.78 -23.82
CA THR A 22 16.89 19.23 -23.08
C THR A 22 16.47 18.21 -22.03
N GLU A 23 17.42 17.36 -21.62
CA GLU A 23 17.25 16.41 -20.51
C GLU A 23 16.81 17.12 -19.21
N ARG A 24 17.30 18.35 -18.96
CA ARG A 24 16.91 19.15 -17.78
C ARG A 24 15.45 19.57 -17.82
N GLU A 25 14.98 20.05 -18.97
CA GLU A 25 13.58 20.44 -19.16
C GLU A 25 12.64 19.24 -19.05
N ALA A 26 13.06 18.07 -19.53
CA ALA A 26 12.30 16.83 -19.36
C ALA A 26 12.10 16.46 -17.90
N ILE A 27 13.15 16.58 -17.07
CA ILE A 27 13.06 16.33 -15.61
C ILE A 27 12.09 17.32 -14.95
N GLU A 28 12.13 18.59 -15.33
CA GLU A 28 11.27 19.63 -14.73
C GLU A 28 9.80 19.50 -15.13
N ARG A 29 9.52 18.89 -16.28
CA ARG A 29 8.15 18.60 -16.74
C ARG A 29 7.52 17.39 -16.07
N VAL A 30 8.31 16.54 -15.39
CA VAL A 30 7.82 15.36 -14.70
C VAL A 30 7.87 15.56 -13.19
N ASP A 31 6.74 15.33 -12.54
CA ASP A 31 6.68 15.30 -11.08
C ASP A 31 7.31 14.00 -10.55
N MET A 32 8.62 14.05 -10.29
CA MET A 32 9.43 12.93 -9.79
C MET A 32 8.91 12.38 -8.46
N SER A 33 8.21 13.18 -7.65
CA SER A 33 7.64 12.74 -6.37
C SER A 33 6.52 11.71 -6.56
N LYS A 34 5.84 11.73 -7.71
CA LYS A 34 4.76 10.80 -8.03
C LYS A 34 5.26 9.48 -8.63
N LEU A 35 6.54 9.38 -8.99
CA LEU A 35 7.11 8.15 -9.56
C LEU A 35 6.98 6.98 -8.60
N THR A 36 7.16 7.20 -7.30
CA THR A 36 7.01 6.19 -6.25
C THR A 36 5.64 5.50 -6.27
N GLN A 37 4.60 6.19 -6.72
CA GLN A 37 3.25 5.62 -6.84
C GLN A 37 3.13 4.59 -7.97
N VAL A 38 3.95 4.71 -9.03
CA VAL A 38 3.93 3.80 -10.18
C VAL A 38 4.53 2.43 -9.83
N PHE A 39 5.44 2.40 -8.84
CA PHE A 39 6.23 1.22 -8.48
C PHE A 39 5.72 0.48 -7.25
N LYS A 40 4.51 0.80 -6.77
CA LYS A 40 3.89 0.05 -5.68
C LYS A 40 3.61 -1.39 -6.12
N SER A 41 4.03 -2.34 -5.29
CA SER A 41 3.76 -3.77 -5.48
C SER A 41 2.27 -4.01 -5.71
N ARG A 42 1.95 -4.97 -6.57
CA ARG A 42 0.59 -5.43 -6.82
C ARG A 42 0.48 -6.91 -6.50
N ILE A 43 -0.72 -7.39 -6.21
CA ILE A 43 -0.99 -8.82 -6.11
C ILE A 43 -0.78 -9.42 -7.50
N ASP A 44 -0.09 -10.56 -7.56
CA ASP A 44 0.09 -11.30 -8.80
C ASP A 44 -1.28 -11.76 -9.35
N PRO A 45 -1.72 -11.25 -10.52
CA PRO A 45 -3.00 -11.66 -11.11
C PRO A 45 -3.02 -13.14 -11.52
N HIS A 46 -1.86 -13.77 -11.69
CA HIS A 46 -1.72 -15.17 -12.07
C HIS A 46 -1.70 -16.13 -10.87
N ALA A 47 -1.67 -15.61 -9.64
CA ALA A 47 -1.65 -16.46 -8.44
C ALA A 47 -2.95 -17.25 -8.21
N GLY A 48 -4.04 -16.92 -8.91
CA GLY A 48 -5.33 -17.61 -8.77
C GLY A 48 -6.01 -17.45 -7.40
N ILE A 49 -5.47 -16.57 -6.53
CA ILE A 49 -5.98 -16.37 -5.18
C ILE A 49 -7.16 -15.40 -5.20
N LYS A 50 -8.28 -15.82 -4.62
CA LYS A 50 -9.49 -15.01 -4.50
C LYS A 50 -9.54 -14.29 -3.16
N PRO A 51 -10.05 -13.04 -3.12
CA PRO A 51 -10.28 -12.36 -1.85
C PRO A 51 -11.36 -13.10 -1.05
N ILE A 52 -11.17 -13.19 0.27
CA ILE A 52 -12.18 -13.73 1.19
C ILE A 52 -13.27 -12.69 1.49
N ALA A 53 -12.89 -11.41 1.49
CA ALA A 53 -13.79 -10.28 1.74
C ALA A 53 -13.28 -9.02 1.02
N ARG A 54 -14.12 -7.99 0.96
CA ARG A 54 -13.77 -6.68 0.45
C ARG A 54 -14.30 -5.57 1.37
N GLY A 55 -13.50 -4.52 1.52
CA GLY A 55 -13.89 -3.26 2.14
C GLY A 55 -13.56 -2.07 1.24
N LEU A 56 -13.46 -0.90 1.84
CA LEU A 56 -13.05 0.34 1.19
C LEU A 56 -11.53 0.48 1.20
N ASN A 57 -10.98 0.91 0.06
CA ASN A 57 -9.55 1.12 -0.18
C ASN A 57 -9.04 2.42 0.46
N ALA A 58 -9.03 2.47 1.79
CA ALA A 58 -8.76 3.68 2.57
C ALA A 58 -7.34 4.23 2.42
N SER A 59 -6.34 3.35 2.37
CA SER A 59 -4.93 3.74 2.25
C SER A 59 -4.17 2.74 1.37
N PRO A 60 -3.52 3.20 0.28
CA PRO A 60 -2.99 2.31 -0.75
C PRO A 60 -1.75 1.53 -0.32
N GLY A 61 -1.58 0.33 -0.88
CA GLY A 61 -0.45 -0.57 -0.69
C GLY A 61 -0.89 -1.97 -0.27
N ILE A 62 0.07 -2.90 -0.14
CA ILE A 62 -0.17 -4.28 0.25
C ILE A 62 0.54 -4.56 1.56
N ALA A 63 -0.18 -5.16 2.50
CA ALA A 63 0.38 -5.61 3.77
C ALA A 63 0.01 -7.07 4.03
N THR A 64 1.00 -7.88 4.38
CA THR A 64 0.81 -9.23 4.88
C THR A 64 1.29 -9.31 6.31
N GLY A 65 0.49 -9.89 7.20
CA GLY A 65 0.87 -10.03 8.60
C GLY A 65 -0.08 -10.91 9.40
N LYS A 66 0.32 -11.18 10.65
CA LYS A 66 -0.48 -11.90 11.64
C LYS A 66 -1.62 -11.02 12.14
N VAL A 67 -2.82 -11.57 12.23
CA VAL A 67 -3.99 -10.89 12.78
C VAL A 67 -3.81 -10.65 14.27
N VAL A 68 -3.98 -9.41 14.71
CA VAL A 68 -4.07 -9.03 16.13
C VAL A 68 -5.28 -8.13 16.35
N PHE A 69 -5.90 -8.25 17.52
CA PHE A 69 -7.13 -7.51 17.86
C PHE A 69 -6.92 -6.38 18.86
N THR A 70 -5.72 -6.29 19.45
CA THR A 70 -5.39 -5.31 20.49
C THR A 70 -4.18 -4.47 20.13
N VAL A 71 -4.16 -3.23 20.61
CA VAL A 71 -3.00 -2.33 20.49
C VAL A 71 -1.76 -2.92 21.16
N ARG A 72 -1.95 -3.55 22.32
CA ARG A 72 -0.87 -4.18 23.09
C ARG A 72 -0.17 -5.27 22.27
N ASP A 73 -0.95 -6.13 21.62
CA ASP A 73 -0.38 -7.18 20.77
C ASP A 73 0.31 -6.57 19.55
N ALA A 74 -0.31 -5.57 18.90
CA ALA A 74 0.31 -4.89 17.77
C ALA A 74 1.71 -4.34 18.13
N GLU A 75 1.83 -3.64 19.26
CA GLU A 75 3.11 -3.11 19.75
C GLU A 75 4.09 -4.22 20.18
N ALA A 76 3.62 -5.27 20.83
CA ALA A 76 4.46 -6.35 21.35
C ALA A 76 5.09 -7.18 20.21
N TYR A 77 4.31 -7.51 19.18
CA TYR A 77 4.78 -8.30 18.04
C TYR A 77 5.58 -7.46 17.04
N SER A 78 5.20 -6.19 16.83
CA SER A 78 6.00 -5.26 16.03
C SER A 78 7.42 -5.09 16.59
N ARG A 79 7.57 -4.97 17.92
CA ARG A 79 8.87 -4.93 18.60
C ARG A 79 9.72 -6.19 18.41
N LYS A 80 9.11 -7.33 18.10
CA LYS A 80 9.80 -8.59 17.77
C LYS A 80 10.13 -8.71 16.28
N GLY A 81 9.84 -7.68 15.48
CA GLY A 81 10.01 -7.71 14.02
C GLY A 81 8.94 -8.53 13.31
N GLU A 82 7.86 -8.92 13.99
CA GLU A 82 6.79 -9.69 13.38
C GLU A 82 5.75 -8.76 12.74
N PRO A 83 5.47 -8.90 11.43
CA PRO A 83 4.47 -8.07 10.77
C PRO A 83 3.07 -8.45 11.23
N VAL A 84 2.30 -7.47 11.68
CA VAL A 84 0.94 -7.65 12.20
C VAL A 84 -0.08 -6.77 11.48
N ILE A 85 -1.30 -7.30 11.33
CA ILE A 85 -2.46 -6.55 10.86
C ILE A 85 -3.39 -6.32 12.05
N LEU A 86 -3.59 -5.05 12.41
CA LEU A 86 -4.54 -4.68 13.46
C LEU A 86 -5.97 -4.73 12.90
N VAL A 87 -6.77 -5.62 13.47
CA VAL A 87 -8.17 -5.85 13.08
C VAL A 87 -9.07 -5.33 14.21
N ARG A 88 -9.88 -4.31 13.93
CA ARG A 88 -10.82 -3.74 14.91
C ARG A 88 -12.18 -3.41 14.28
N PRO A 89 -13.30 -3.44 15.02
CA PRO A 89 -14.57 -2.95 14.47
C PRO A 89 -14.47 -1.50 14.00
N GLU A 90 -13.85 -0.65 14.82
CA GLU A 90 -13.51 0.74 14.58
C GLU A 90 -12.25 1.08 15.39
N THR A 91 -11.57 2.16 15.04
CA THR A 91 -10.41 2.66 15.79
C THR A 91 -10.71 4.01 16.44
N LYS A 92 -10.07 4.29 17.56
CA LYS A 92 -10.16 5.54 18.33
C LYS A 92 -8.79 6.25 18.37
N PRO A 93 -8.73 7.52 18.79
CA PRO A 93 -7.46 8.25 18.97
C PRO A 93 -6.43 7.52 19.83
N GLU A 94 -6.86 6.78 20.86
CA GLU A 94 -5.99 5.96 21.70
C GLU A 94 -5.31 4.79 20.95
N ASP A 95 -5.86 4.36 19.81
CA ASP A 95 -5.33 3.24 19.01
C ASP A 95 -4.17 3.65 18.10
N VAL A 96 -3.79 4.94 18.04
CA VAL A 96 -2.75 5.45 17.11
C VAL A 96 -1.44 4.68 17.24
N ARG A 97 -1.03 4.30 18.45
CA ARG A 97 0.20 3.50 18.64
C ARG A 97 0.08 2.10 18.03
N GLY A 98 -1.08 1.46 18.15
CA GLY A 98 -1.35 0.17 17.52
C GLY A 98 -1.37 0.26 15.99
N ILE A 99 -1.95 1.34 15.46
CA ILE A 99 -1.90 1.65 14.02
C ILE A 99 -0.45 1.83 13.57
N ALA A 100 0.34 2.62 14.31
CA ALA A 100 1.74 2.88 14.03
C ALA A 100 2.60 1.60 14.06
N ALA A 101 2.33 0.70 15.01
CA ALA A 101 3.06 -0.56 15.15
C ALA A 101 2.71 -1.60 14.07
N SER A 102 1.50 -1.55 13.50
CA SER A 102 1.01 -2.55 12.54
C SER A 102 1.50 -2.30 11.12
N VAL A 103 1.66 -3.35 10.31
CA VAL A 103 1.99 -3.18 8.88
C VAL A 103 0.77 -2.84 8.03
N GLY A 104 -0.44 -3.10 8.53
CA GLY A 104 -1.68 -2.73 7.87
C GLY A 104 -2.87 -2.78 8.82
N ILE A 105 -3.98 -2.16 8.39
CA ILE A 105 -5.18 -1.98 9.22
C ILE A 105 -6.41 -2.55 8.51
N LEU A 106 -7.23 -3.28 9.25
CA LEU A 106 -8.53 -3.75 8.79
C LEU A 106 -9.63 -3.33 9.77
N THR A 107 -10.65 -2.63 9.28
CA THR A 107 -11.86 -2.35 10.07
C THR A 107 -13.15 -2.77 9.40
N THR A 108 -14.15 -3.13 10.21
CA THR A 108 -15.48 -3.54 9.72
C THR A 108 -16.44 -2.36 9.60
N LYS A 109 -16.20 -1.30 10.38
CA LYS A 109 -16.92 -0.02 10.35
C LYS A 109 -16.00 1.11 9.88
N GLY A 110 -16.62 2.25 9.60
CA GLY A 110 -15.95 3.46 9.14
C GLY A 110 -15.90 3.59 7.62
N GLY A 111 -15.89 4.83 7.15
CA GLY A 111 -15.75 5.19 5.74
C GLY A 111 -14.35 5.72 5.40
N MET A 112 -14.22 6.29 4.21
CA MET A 112 -12.98 6.89 3.72
C MET A 112 -12.44 8.01 4.61
N THR A 113 -13.31 8.69 5.37
CA THR A 113 -12.95 9.77 6.32
C THR A 113 -12.88 9.32 7.77
N SER A 114 -13.00 8.01 8.04
CA SER A 114 -12.90 7.47 9.40
C SER A 114 -11.50 7.68 10.00
N HIS A 115 -11.42 7.60 11.33
CA HIS A 115 -10.16 7.69 12.07
C HIS A 115 -9.09 6.75 11.50
N ALA A 116 -9.41 5.47 11.33
CA ALA A 116 -8.51 4.47 10.75
C ALA A 116 -8.00 4.91 9.37
N ALA A 117 -8.89 5.39 8.49
CA ALA A 117 -8.53 5.78 7.14
C ALA A 117 -7.61 7.02 7.10
N VAL A 118 -7.87 8.02 7.94
CA VAL A 118 -7.08 9.26 7.99
C VAL A 118 -5.70 8.99 8.56
N VAL A 119 -5.61 8.29 9.70
CA VAL A 119 -4.33 8.01 10.36
C VAL A 119 -3.48 7.06 9.53
N ALA A 120 -4.06 5.99 8.96
CA ALA A 120 -3.31 5.07 8.11
C ALA A 120 -2.73 5.75 6.87
N ARG A 121 -3.47 6.68 6.24
CA ARG A 121 -2.96 7.48 5.12
C ARG A 121 -1.81 8.38 5.55
N GLY A 122 -1.95 9.07 6.69
CA GLY A 122 -0.89 9.94 7.24
C GLY A 122 0.40 9.18 7.55
N LEU A 123 0.28 7.92 7.98
CA LEU A 123 1.41 7.04 8.28
C LEU A 123 1.89 6.19 7.08
N GLY A 124 1.27 6.33 5.91
CA GLY A 124 1.62 5.56 4.71
C GLY A 124 1.36 4.05 4.84
N LYS A 125 0.46 3.62 5.74
CA LYS A 125 0.17 2.21 6.00
C LYS A 125 -1.04 1.74 5.17
N PRO A 126 -0.97 0.57 4.52
CA PRO A 126 -2.11 -0.04 3.86
C PRO A 126 -3.31 -0.20 4.79
N ALA A 127 -4.49 0.20 4.34
CA ALA A 127 -5.70 0.08 5.14
C ALA A 127 -6.92 -0.27 4.30
N VAL A 128 -7.70 -1.23 4.81
CA VAL A 128 -9.04 -1.58 4.33
C VAL A 128 -10.02 -1.28 5.45
N VAL A 129 -11.00 -0.43 5.20
CA VAL A 129 -11.99 -0.02 6.22
C VAL A 129 -13.41 -0.36 5.77
N GLY A 130 -14.35 -0.43 6.71
CA GLY A 130 -15.75 -0.69 6.36
C GLY A 130 -15.99 -2.05 5.69
N ALA A 131 -15.19 -3.08 6.00
CA ALA A 131 -15.38 -4.44 5.50
C ALA A 131 -16.59 -5.11 6.18
N LYS A 132 -17.79 -4.85 5.66
CA LYS A 132 -19.07 -5.25 6.29
C LYS A 132 -19.28 -6.76 6.41
N ASP A 133 -18.65 -7.52 5.53
CA ASP A 133 -18.72 -8.99 5.48
C ASP A 133 -17.86 -9.66 6.56
N VAL A 134 -16.92 -8.90 7.15
CA VAL A 134 -16.09 -9.35 8.27
C VAL A 134 -16.84 -9.13 9.58
N LYS A 135 -17.04 -10.20 10.36
CA LYS A 135 -17.66 -10.17 11.69
C LYS A 135 -16.61 -10.46 12.75
N ILE A 136 -16.21 -9.44 13.51
CA ILE A 136 -15.20 -9.57 14.56
C ILE A 136 -15.85 -10.01 15.87
N ASP A 137 -15.23 -10.98 16.52
CA ASP A 137 -15.52 -11.45 17.87
C ASP A 137 -14.25 -11.21 18.71
N LEU A 138 -14.28 -10.13 19.51
CA LEU A 138 -13.12 -9.72 20.31
C LEU A 138 -12.89 -10.65 21.50
N ASP A 139 -13.96 -11.21 22.07
CA ASP A 139 -13.88 -12.08 23.25
C ASP A 139 -13.19 -13.40 22.89
N ASN A 140 -13.46 -13.93 21.69
CA ASN A 140 -12.83 -15.13 21.17
C ASN A 140 -11.59 -14.87 20.31
N GLU A 141 -11.15 -13.61 20.21
CA GLU A 141 -10.02 -13.15 19.38
C GLU A 141 -10.02 -13.77 17.98
N LEU A 142 -11.14 -13.63 17.26
CA LEU A 142 -11.33 -14.13 15.90
C LEU A 142 -12.22 -13.21 15.07
N PHE A 143 -12.20 -13.39 13.76
CA PHE A 143 -13.24 -12.87 12.90
C PHE A 143 -13.76 -13.94 11.94
N LYS A 144 -15.00 -13.77 11.50
CA LYS A 144 -15.67 -14.64 10.54
C LYS A 144 -15.94 -13.90 9.24
N VAL A 145 -15.81 -14.61 8.13
CA VAL A 145 -16.18 -14.15 6.79
C VAL A 145 -16.84 -15.32 6.09
N ASN A 146 -18.14 -15.22 5.81
CA ASN A 146 -18.95 -16.36 5.34
C ASN A 146 -18.75 -17.57 6.27
N ASN A 147 -18.29 -18.70 5.75
CA ASN A 147 -18.01 -19.93 6.50
C ASN A 147 -16.56 -20.03 7.01
N LEU A 148 -15.72 -19.01 6.77
CA LEU A 148 -14.31 -18.99 7.18
C LEU A 148 -14.17 -18.35 8.56
N VAL A 149 -13.33 -18.95 9.40
CA VAL A 149 -12.93 -18.42 10.71
C VAL A 149 -11.44 -18.10 10.68
N VAL A 150 -11.10 -16.85 10.96
CA VAL A 150 -9.72 -16.37 11.03
C VAL A 150 -9.43 -16.00 12.48
N ARG A 151 -8.51 -16.74 13.12
CA ARG A 151 -8.14 -16.55 14.52
C ARG A 151 -6.97 -15.58 14.65
N LYS A 152 -6.75 -15.08 15.86
CA LYS A 152 -5.52 -14.38 16.23
C LYS A 152 -4.29 -15.15 15.76
N PHE A 153 -3.31 -14.40 15.27
CA PHE A 153 -2.07 -14.88 14.67
C PHE A 153 -2.18 -15.65 13.35
N ALA A 154 -3.39 -15.88 12.82
CA ALA A 154 -3.53 -16.30 11.44
C ALA A 154 -2.95 -15.21 10.52
N VAL A 155 -2.30 -15.63 9.43
CA VAL A 155 -1.74 -14.70 8.45
C VAL A 155 -2.83 -14.30 7.47
N ILE A 156 -2.95 -13.00 7.21
CA ILE A 156 -3.78 -12.46 6.15
C ILE A 156 -2.97 -11.46 5.32
N THR A 157 -3.47 -11.18 4.12
CA THR A 157 -2.97 -10.10 3.27
C THR A 157 -4.10 -9.13 2.97
N ILE A 158 -3.84 -7.83 3.07
CA ILE A 158 -4.76 -6.78 2.66
C ILE A 158 -4.15 -5.99 1.51
N ASP A 159 -4.98 -5.65 0.53
CA ASP A 159 -4.65 -4.68 -0.52
C ASP A 159 -5.49 -3.42 -0.32
N GLY A 160 -4.87 -2.42 0.31
CA GLY A 160 -5.49 -1.14 0.57
C GLY A 160 -5.69 -0.27 -0.68
N SER A 161 -5.27 -0.73 -1.86
CA SER A 161 -5.51 -0.07 -3.15
C SER A 161 -6.83 -0.53 -3.78
N THR A 162 -7.18 -1.80 -3.62
CA THR A 162 -8.42 -2.40 -4.18
C THR A 162 -9.52 -2.62 -3.14
N GLY A 163 -9.15 -2.64 -1.86
CA GLY A 163 -10.01 -2.97 -0.73
C GLY A 163 -10.11 -4.46 -0.44
N ASN A 164 -9.33 -5.29 -1.13
CA ASN A 164 -9.42 -6.75 -1.03
C ASN A 164 -8.70 -7.29 0.20
N ILE A 165 -9.25 -8.35 0.79
CA ILE A 165 -8.71 -9.07 1.95
C ILE A 165 -8.55 -10.53 1.54
N TYR A 166 -7.39 -11.11 1.86
CA TYR A 166 -7.01 -12.47 1.47
C TYR A 166 -6.57 -13.27 2.69
N LEU A 167 -6.87 -14.57 2.68
CA LEU A 167 -6.34 -15.49 3.65
C LEU A 167 -4.90 -15.88 3.27
N GLY A 168 -4.00 -15.88 4.24
CA GLY A 168 -2.60 -16.23 4.04
C GLY A 168 -1.74 -15.15 3.38
N LYS A 169 -0.52 -15.54 3.02
CA LYS A 169 0.41 -14.72 2.26
C LYS A 169 0.08 -14.82 0.78
N VAL A 170 -0.03 -13.68 0.11
CA VAL A 170 -0.32 -13.60 -1.32
C VAL A 170 0.96 -13.19 -2.08
N PRO A 171 1.32 -13.87 -3.18
CA PRO A 171 2.43 -13.44 -4.03
C PRO A 171 2.20 -12.02 -4.55
N THR A 172 3.23 -11.20 -4.46
CA THR A 172 3.21 -9.84 -5.00
C THR A 172 4.25 -9.71 -6.09
N ILE A 173 3.88 -8.99 -7.14
CA ILE A 173 4.79 -8.58 -8.21
C ILE A 173 5.18 -7.12 -7.98
N LYS A 174 6.47 -6.84 -8.12
CA LYS A 174 6.93 -5.46 -8.32
C LYS A 174 6.79 -5.14 -9.80
N PRO A 175 6.20 -3.99 -10.17
CA PRO A 175 6.16 -3.57 -11.56
C PRO A 175 7.60 -3.49 -12.10
N GLU A 176 7.85 -4.06 -13.27
CA GLU A 176 9.08 -3.76 -14.01
C GLU A 176 9.13 -2.27 -14.33
N ILE A 177 10.36 -1.74 -14.37
CA ILE A 177 10.59 -0.34 -14.64
C ILE A 177 10.68 -0.16 -16.14
N PRO A 178 9.77 0.63 -16.74
CA PRO A 178 9.89 0.96 -18.15
C PRO A 178 11.25 1.63 -18.40
N PRO A 179 11.96 1.28 -19.49
CA PRO A 179 13.26 1.87 -19.83
C PRO A 179 13.26 3.40 -19.79
N GLU A 180 12.13 4.01 -20.15
CA GLU A 180 11.91 5.45 -20.13
C GLU A 180 12.08 6.02 -18.72
N ILE A 181 11.46 5.41 -17.71
CA ILE A 181 11.59 5.89 -16.33
C ILE A 181 13.04 5.75 -15.85
N ARG A 182 13.73 4.67 -16.25
CA ARG A 182 15.15 4.49 -15.92
C ARG A 182 16.03 5.56 -16.56
N LYS A 183 15.74 5.95 -17.81
CA LYS A 183 16.43 7.03 -18.52
C LYS A 183 16.25 8.37 -17.80
N LEU A 184 15.00 8.68 -17.41
CA LEU A 184 14.68 9.90 -16.67
C LEU A 184 15.39 9.96 -15.30
N LEU A 185 15.43 8.83 -14.57
CA LEU A 185 16.14 8.74 -13.28
C LEU A 185 17.65 8.96 -13.44
N LYS A 186 18.27 8.41 -14.48
CA LYS A 186 19.69 8.64 -14.81
C LYS A 186 19.97 10.10 -15.13
N TRP A 187 19.09 10.78 -15.87
CA TRP A 187 19.23 12.21 -16.11
C TRP A 187 19.10 13.01 -14.81
N ALA A 188 18.13 12.67 -13.95
CA ALA A 188 17.95 13.33 -12.67
C ALA A 188 19.20 13.22 -11.79
N GLU A 189 19.82 12.03 -11.72
CA GLU A 189 21.08 11.82 -11.00
C GLU A 189 22.23 12.62 -11.62
N LYS A 190 22.41 12.54 -12.96
CA LYS A 190 23.43 13.28 -13.71
C LYS A 190 23.39 14.79 -13.42
N TYR A 191 22.21 15.35 -13.23
CA TYR A 191 22.02 16.79 -12.95
C TYR A 191 21.81 17.13 -11.46
N GLY A 192 22.04 16.18 -10.55
CA GLY A 192 21.90 16.41 -9.10
C GLY A 192 20.48 16.73 -8.63
N LYS A 193 19.45 16.35 -9.39
CA LYS A 193 18.05 16.51 -9.01
C LYS A 193 17.65 15.41 -8.02
N HIS A 194 16.73 15.72 -7.12
CA HIS A 194 16.31 14.78 -6.08
C HIS A 194 15.65 13.52 -6.67
N VAL A 195 16.24 12.36 -6.37
CA VAL A 195 15.66 11.04 -6.65
C VAL A 195 15.18 10.43 -5.33
N PRO A 196 13.89 10.02 -5.23
CA PRO A 196 13.39 9.34 -4.05
C PRO A 196 14.23 8.11 -3.71
N SER A 197 14.55 7.92 -2.43
CA SER A 197 15.43 6.85 -1.94
C SER A 197 14.98 5.46 -2.40
N GLU A 198 13.67 5.24 -2.48
CA GLU A 198 13.02 4.01 -2.94
C GLU A 198 13.35 3.66 -4.40
N LEU A 199 13.71 4.67 -5.20
CA LEU A 199 14.02 4.54 -6.63
C LEU A 199 15.52 4.57 -6.91
N LYS A 200 16.37 4.90 -5.92
CA LYS A 200 17.83 4.94 -6.10
C LYS A 200 18.42 3.57 -6.40
N ASN A 201 17.86 2.51 -5.80
CA ASN A 201 18.29 1.13 -6.03
C ASN A 201 17.93 0.61 -7.44
N LEU A 202 17.30 1.44 -8.27
CA LEU A 202 16.77 1.09 -9.59
C LEU A 202 17.54 1.74 -10.75
N ILE A 203 18.49 2.61 -10.43
CA ILE A 203 19.42 3.24 -11.39
C ILE A 203 20.53 2.23 -11.70
#